data_AF-A0A9X9A030-F1
#
_entry.id   AF-A0A9X9A030-F1
#
_cell.length_a   1.000
_cell.length_b   1.000
_cell.length_c   1.000
_cell.angle_alpha   90.00
_cell.angle_beta   90.00
_cell.angle_gamma   90.00
#
_symmetry.space_group_name_H-M   'P 1'
#
loop_
_entity.id
_entity.type
_entity.pdbx_description
1 polymer ?
#
loop_
_entity_poly.entity_id
_entity_poly.type
_entity_poly.pdbx_seq_one_letter_code
_entity_poly.pdbx_strand_id
1 'polypeptide(L)' 'MNKKFFKQLKKIATNKKGLSAAAVAVGIMGTTLIPQNAYAHGFVEKPGSRAALCSQNYGALNSNCGNIM' A
#
# COMPACT_ATOMS: atom_id res chain seq x y z
N MET A 1 -26.62 5.67 27.37
CA MET A 1 -25.84 4.53 26.82
C MET A 1 -26.68 3.26 26.85
N ASN A 2 -27.00 2.67 25.69
CA ASN A 2 -28.04 1.63 25.59
C ASN A 2 -27.51 0.24 26.04
N LYS A 3 -27.86 -0.18 27.26
CA LYS A 3 -27.36 -1.42 27.90
C LYS A 3 -27.67 -2.70 27.11
N LYS A 4 -28.71 -2.70 26.27
CA LYS A 4 -29.06 -3.84 25.38
C LYS A 4 -28.01 -4.06 24.29
N PHE A 5 -27.47 -2.99 23.73
CA PHE A 5 -26.48 -3.05 22.66
C PHE A 5 -25.15 -3.64 23.17
N PHE A 6 -24.71 -3.21 24.35
CA PHE A 6 -23.52 -3.76 25.01
C PHE A 6 -23.64 -5.25 25.35
N LYS A 7 -24.82 -5.71 25.77
CA LYS A 7 -25.07 -7.15 26.00
C LYS A 7 -24.98 -7.96 24.71
N GLN A 8 -25.46 -7.42 23.58
CA GLN A 8 -25.33 -8.10 22.29
C GLN A 8 -23.88 -8.15 21.80
N LEU A 9 -23.13 -7.05 21.92
CA LEU A 9 -21.70 -7.04 21.57
C LEU A 9 -20.89 -8.05 22.41
N LYS A 10 -21.16 -8.12 23.72
CA LYS A 10 -20.50 -9.09 24.59
C LYS A 10 -20.83 -10.54 24.21
N LYS A 11 -22.08 -10.80 23.81
CA LYS A 11 -22.54 -12.13 23.34
C LYS A 11 -21.86 -12.54 22.02
N ILE A 12 -21.69 -11.59 21.09
CA ILE A 12 -20.98 -11.80 19.83
C ILE A 12 -19.49 -12.07 20.08
N ALA A 13 -18.86 -11.30 20.97
CA ALA A 13 -17.45 -11.45 21.34
C ALA A 13 -17.14 -12.81 22.01
N THR A 14 -18.08 -13.37 22.76
CA THR A 14 -17.92 -14.70 23.39
C THR A 14 -18.24 -15.88 22.46
N ASN A 15 -18.80 -15.64 21.27
CA ASN A 15 -19.16 -16.70 20.34
C ASN A 15 -17.98 -17.02 19.40
N LYS A 16 -17.33 -18.18 19.61
CA LYS A 16 -16.14 -18.63 18.85
C LYS A 16 -16.33 -18.58 17.33
N LYS A 17 -17.55 -18.79 16.80
CA LYS A 17 -17.83 -18.72 15.37
C LYS A 17 -17.83 -17.28 14.83
N GLY A 18 -18.35 -16.32 15.62
CA GLY A 18 -18.39 -14.91 15.27
C GLY A 18 -17.01 -14.23 15.36
N LEU A 19 -16.19 -14.66 16.32
CA LEU A 19 -14.83 -14.15 16.49
C LEU A 19 -13.91 -14.54 15.32
N SER A 20 -14.06 -15.76 14.80
CA SER A 20 -13.31 -16.24 13.62
C SER A 20 -13.68 -15.47 12.34
N ALA A 21 -14.99 -15.27 12.10
CA ALA A 21 -15.45 -14.48 10.95
C ALA A 21 -15.00 -13.02 11.02
N ALA A 22 -14.98 -12.42 12.22
CA ALA A 22 -14.48 -11.06 12.41
C ALA A 22 -12.96 -10.97 12.14
N ALA A 23 -12.17 -11.96 12.57
CA ALA A 23 -10.74 -11.99 12.31
C ALA A 23 -10.42 -12.10 10.80
N VAL A 24 -11.17 -12.93 10.07
CA VAL A 24 -11.03 -13.04 8.60
C VAL A 24 -11.42 -11.73 7.92
N ALA A 25 -12.52 -11.10 8.34
CA ALA A 25 -12.95 -9.83 7.77
C ALA A 25 -11.93 -8.71 8.01
N VAL A 26 -11.35 -8.61 9.20
CA VAL A 26 -10.27 -7.65 9.51
C VAL A 26 -9.01 -7.96 8.70
N GLY A 27 -8.66 -9.22 8.50
CA GLY A 27 -7.54 -9.62 7.65
C GLY A 27 -7.71 -9.18 6.19
N ILE A 28 -8.91 -9.39 5.62
CA ILE A 28 -9.22 -8.99 4.24
C ILE A 28 -9.29 -7.47 4.10
N MET A 29 -9.88 -6.76 5.06
CA MET A 29 -9.88 -5.29 5.05
C MET A 29 -8.45 -4.72 5.20
N GLY A 30 -7.61 -5.38 6.00
CA GLY A 30 -6.20 -5.01 6.17
C GLY A 30 -5.41 -5.09 4.86
N THR A 31 -5.67 -6.08 4.01
CA THR A 31 -4.97 -6.20 2.71
C THR A 31 -5.41 -5.14 1.70
N THR A 32 -6.64 -4.62 1.79
CA THR A 32 -7.09 -3.50 0.93
C THR A 32 -6.42 -2.17 1.27
N LEU A 33 -5.81 -2.05 2.44
CA LEU A 33 -5.03 -0.87 2.84
C LEU A 33 -3.55 -0.97 2.42
N ILE A 34 -3.11 -2.13 1.93
CA ILE A 34 -1.77 -2.27 1.35
C ILE A 34 -1.81 -1.55 0.01
N PRO A 35 -1.01 -0.48 -0.20
CA PRO A 35 -1.00 0.22 -1.46
C PRO A 35 -0.62 -0.76 -2.57
N GLN A 36 -1.55 -1.04 -3.48
CA GLN A 36 -1.35 -1.92 -4.64
C GLN A 36 -0.28 -1.38 -5.61
N ASN A 37 0.12 -0.13 -5.41
CA ASN A 37 0.98 0.63 -6.32
C ASN A 37 2.33 0.88 -5.65
N ALA A 38 3.03 -0.16 -5.22
CA ALA A 38 4.48 -0.07 -5.05
C ALA A 38 5.10 -0.06 -6.45
N TYR A 39 4.96 1.06 -7.16
CA TYR A 39 5.60 1.23 -8.45
C TYR A 39 7.10 1.38 -8.19
N ALA A 40 7.85 0.31 -8.47
CA ALA A 40 9.31 0.33 -8.45
C ALA A 40 9.83 1.06 -9.69
N HIS A 41 9.65 2.39 -9.74
CA HIS A 41 10.32 3.23 -10.73
C HIS A 41 11.78 3.33 -10.30
N GLY A 42 12.67 2.71 -11.06
CA GLY A 42 14.10 2.78 -10.87
C GLY A 42 14.80 3.05 -12.20
N PHE A 43 16.05 3.45 -12.14
CA PHE A 43 16.89 3.67 -13.31
C PHE A 43 18.25 2.99 -13.11
N VAL A 44 18.95 2.69 -14.20
CA VAL A 44 20.31 2.13 -14.10
C VAL A 44 21.28 3.26 -13.81
N GLU A 45 22.02 3.17 -12.71
CA GLU A 45 23.01 4.18 -12.32
C GLU A 45 24.31 4.09 -13.13
N LYS A 46 24.81 2.87 -13.40
CA LYS A 46 26.11 2.65 -14.07
C LYS A 46 26.09 1.43 -15.02
N PRO A 47 26.51 1.60 -16.29
CA PRO A 47 26.67 2.88 -16.97
C PRO A 47 25.32 3.63 -16.97
N GLY A 48 25.35 4.95 -16.79
CA GLY A 48 24.15 5.75 -16.56
C GLY A 48 23.12 5.55 -17.67
N SER A 49 21.92 5.13 -17.28
CA SER A 49 20.81 5.00 -18.22
C SER A 49 20.45 6.34 -18.86
N ARG A 50 19.77 6.29 -20.00
CA ARG A 50 19.27 7.51 -20.67
C ARG A 50 18.41 8.38 -19.75
N ALA A 51 17.60 7.74 -18.89
CA ALA A 51 16.81 8.43 -17.87
C ALA A 51 17.67 9.14 -16.82
N ALA A 52 18.68 8.45 -16.30
CA ALA A 52 19.64 9.04 -15.36
C ALA A 52 20.34 10.26 -15.97
N LEU A 53 20.87 10.11 -17.19
CA LEU A 53 21.61 11.17 -17.88
C LEU A 53 20.76 12.39 -18.27
N CYS A 54 19.44 12.24 -18.29
CA CYS A 54 18.50 13.36 -18.45
C CYS A 54 18.18 14.08 -17.12
N SER A 55 18.48 13.46 -15.98
CA SER A 55 18.27 14.05 -14.66
C SER A 55 19.37 15.08 -14.33
N GLN A 56 18.99 16.11 -13.57
CA GLN A 56 19.93 17.13 -13.07
C GLN A 56 21.01 16.53 -12.17
N ASN A 57 20.70 15.44 -11.45
CA ASN A 57 21.65 14.77 -10.55
C ASN A 57 22.84 14.13 -11.30
N TYR A 58 22.68 13.83 -12.60
CA TYR A 58 23.74 13.31 -13.46
C TYR A 58 24.23 14.37 -14.46
N GLY A 59 23.92 15.64 -14.23
CA GLY A 59 24.41 16.77 -15.03
C GLY A 59 23.59 17.10 -16.28
N ALA A 60 22.37 16.54 -16.44
CA ALA A 60 21.49 16.80 -17.58
C ALA A 60 22.20 16.68 -18.95
N LEU A 61 23.02 15.63 -19.09
CA LEU A 61 23.89 15.38 -20.23
C LEU A 61 23.13 15.04 -21.53
N ASN A 62 21.88 14.60 -21.43
CA ASN A 62 21.02 14.31 -22.57
C ASN A 62 19.90 15.35 -22.73
N SER A 63 19.56 15.69 -23.99
CA SER A 63 18.40 16.50 -24.36
C SER A 63 17.32 15.64 -25.06
N ASN A 64 16.14 16.22 -25.34
CA ASN A 64 14.99 15.51 -25.94
C ASN A 64 14.58 14.23 -25.18
N CYS A 65 14.51 14.38 -23.86
CA CYS A 65 14.27 13.32 -22.90
C CYS A 65 12.83 12.78 -22.94
N GLY A 66 11.86 13.56 -23.41
CA GLY A 66 10.44 13.19 -23.34
C GLY A 66 9.97 13.17 -21.88
N ASN A 67 8.95 12.37 -21.58
CA ASN A 67 8.45 12.22 -20.21
C ASN A 67 9.28 11.19 -19.44
N ILE A 68 10.40 11.64 -18.87
CA ILE A 68 11.21 10.83 -17.95
C ILE A 68 10.74 11.16 -16.56
N MET A 69 10.10 10.18 -15.92
CA MET A 69 9.66 10.23 -14.54
C MET A 69 10.84 10.18 -13.59
#